data_AF-A0A4Q3DDA3-F1
#
_entry.id   AF-A0A4Q3DDA3-F1
#
_cell.length_a   1.000
_cell.length_b   1.000
_cell.length_c   1.000
_cell.angle_alpha   90.00
_cell.angle_beta   90.00
_cell.angle_gamma   90.00
#
_symmetry.space_group_name_H-M   'P 1'
#
loop_
_entity.id
_entity.type
_entity.pdbx_description
1 polymer ?
#
loop_
_entity_poly.entity_id
_entity_poly.type
_entity_poly.pdbx_seq_one_letter_code
_entity_poly.pdbx_strand_id
1 'polypeptide(L)'
;CSIGITECPDGSNYEEIVFIDKSKRYYKKCIIHEDKLVGTILIGDKNEFLEYKELIANKTELSDKRLQLLRSGKKAEPVLGKLVCSCNNVGSENICHKIASGCTDLKAIGAATGAGTGCGSCRPEVKRILEEYLETNLLEKVL
;
A
#
# COMPACT_ATOMS: atom_id res chain seq x y z
N CYS A 1 -0.24 -10.24 -3.55
CA CYS A 1 -1.15 -9.28 -4.19
C CYS A 1 -0.67 -9.07 -5.62
N SER A 2 -1.58 -8.99 -6.57
CA SER A 2 -1.28 -8.63 -7.96
C SER A 2 -2.02 -7.35 -8.35
N ILE A 3 -1.43 -6.57 -9.25
CA ILE A 3 -2.04 -5.38 -9.86
C ILE A 3 -1.64 -5.35 -11.33
N GLY A 4 -2.56 -4.95 -12.21
CA GLY A 4 -2.31 -4.86 -13.64
C GLY A 4 -2.17 -6.24 -14.27
N ILE A 5 -1.41 -6.32 -15.36
CA ILE A 5 -1.16 -7.60 -16.03
C ILE A 5 -0.27 -8.51 -15.16
N THR A 6 -0.54 -9.82 -15.19
CA THR A 6 0.17 -10.81 -14.37
C THR A 6 1.11 -11.69 -15.20
N GLU A 7 0.86 -11.78 -16.50
CA GLU A 7 1.66 -12.49 -17.47
C GLU A 7 2.27 -11.49 -18.45
N CYS A 8 3.55 -11.67 -18.74
CA CYS A 8 4.24 -10.86 -19.72
C CYS A 8 3.77 -11.30 -21.11
N PRO A 9 3.15 -10.43 -21.93
CA PRO A 9 2.71 -10.81 -23.27
C PRO A 9 3.90 -11.18 -24.16
N ASP A 10 3.68 -12.12 -25.07
CA ASP A 10 4.63 -12.47 -26.11
C ASP A 10 4.65 -11.36 -27.17
N GLY A 11 5.69 -10.51 -27.17
CA GLY A 11 5.83 -9.39 -28.12
C GLY A 11 7.01 -8.47 -27.82
N SER A 12 7.41 -7.65 -28.79
CA SER A 12 8.46 -6.64 -28.61
C SER A 12 7.97 -5.47 -27.74
N ASN A 13 8.85 -4.93 -26.90
CA ASN A 13 8.67 -3.82 -25.96
C ASN A 13 8.03 -4.16 -24.60
N TYR A 14 7.89 -5.45 -24.24
CA TYR A 14 7.63 -5.85 -22.87
C TYR A 14 8.90 -6.37 -22.20
N GLU A 15 9.04 -6.08 -20.92
CA GLU A 15 10.16 -6.52 -20.10
C GLU A 15 9.65 -7.08 -18.78
N GLU A 16 10.25 -8.17 -18.31
CA GLU A 16 9.94 -8.78 -17.02
C GLU A 16 11.13 -8.69 -16.07
N ILE A 17 10.89 -8.16 -14.87
CA ILE A 17 11.88 -8.14 -13.79
C ILE A 17 11.35 -8.99 -12.63
N VAL A 18 12.15 -9.96 -12.19
CA VAL A 18 11.82 -10.85 -11.08
C VAL A 18 12.89 -10.77 -10.00
N PHE A 19 12.45 -10.61 -8.75
CA PHE A 19 13.28 -10.68 -7.56
C PHE A 19 12.70 -11.70 -6.58
N ILE A 20 13.56 -12.58 -6.05
CA ILE A 20 13.16 -13.70 -5.20
C ILE A 20 14.10 -13.82 -4.01
N ASP A 21 13.54 -13.82 -2.80
CA ASP A 21 14.22 -14.30 -1.58
C ASP A 21 13.43 -15.48 -1.02
N LYS A 22 13.94 -16.69 -1.26
CA LYS A 22 13.30 -17.94 -0.86
C LYS A 22 13.22 -18.09 0.66
N SER A 23 14.25 -17.65 1.38
CA SER A 23 14.33 -17.79 2.83
C SER A 23 13.25 -16.97 3.53
N LYS A 24 12.98 -15.75 3.01
CA LYS A 24 11.96 -14.83 3.51
C LYS A 24 10.60 -15.01 2.88
N ARG A 25 10.41 -16.01 2.01
CA ARG A 25 9.18 -16.22 1.22
C ARG A 25 8.76 -14.95 0.47
N TYR A 26 9.73 -14.18 -0.01
CA TYR A 26 9.51 -12.94 -0.76
C TYR A 26 9.64 -13.19 -2.26
N TYR A 27 8.64 -12.76 -3.01
CA TYR A 27 8.61 -12.82 -4.45
C TYR A 27 8.03 -11.52 -5.00
N LYS A 28 8.77 -10.89 -5.91
CA LYS A 28 8.37 -9.69 -6.63
C LYS A 28 8.56 -9.91 -8.12
N LYS A 29 7.51 -9.70 -8.89
CA LYS A 29 7.54 -9.65 -10.35
C LYS A 29 6.99 -8.30 -10.81
N CYS A 30 7.67 -7.66 -11.74
CA CYS A 30 7.26 -6.41 -12.38
C CYS A 30 7.25 -6.62 -13.89
N ILE A 31 6.19 -6.18 -14.55
CA ILE A 31 6.09 -6.18 -16.00
C ILE A 31 6.08 -4.73 -16.46
N ILE A 32 7.00 -4.42 -17.35
CA ILE A 32 7.24 -3.08 -17.88
C ILE A 32 6.91 -3.08 -19.37
N HIS A 33 6.27 -2.01 -19.84
CA HIS A 33 6.02 -1.76 -21.24
C HIS A 33 6.34 -0.30 -21.54
N GLU A 34 7.23 -0.05 -22.51
CA GLU A 34 7.62 1.31 -22.92
C GLU A 34 7.99 2.22 -21.73
N ASP A 35 8.92 1.75 -20.89
CA ASP A 35 9.38 2.41 -19.65
C ASP A 35 8.29 2.66 -18.59
N LYS A 36 7.14 1.99 -18.66
CA LYS A 36 6.05 2.12 -17.67
C LYS A 36 5.77 0.79 -16.99
N LEU A 37 5.58 0.83 -15.67
CA LEU A 37 5.12 -0.34 -14.93
C LEU A 37 3.65 -0.61 -15.29
N VAL A 38 3.35 -1.78 -15.85
CA VAL A 38 2.00 -2.18 -16.29
C VAL A 38 1.45 -3.37 -15.51
N GLY A 39 2.29 -4.03 -14.72
CA GLY A 39 1.90 -5.20 -13.95
C GLY A 39 2.87 -5.49 -12.81
N THR A 40 2.35 -5.98 -11.69
CA THR A 40 3.19 -6.48 -10.60
C THR A 40 2.53 -7.59 -9.80
N ILE A 41 3.36 -8.50 -9.28
CA ILE A 41 2.98 -9.52 -8.30
C ILE A 41 3.94 -9.38 -7.11
N LEU A 42 3.39 -9.17 -5.92
CA LEU A 42 4.13 -9.03 -4.66
C LEU A 42 3.66 -10.09 -3.65
N ILE A 43 4.58 -10.88 -3.12
CA ILE A 43 4.35 -11.91 -2.11
C ILE A 43 5.36 -11.73 -0.98
N GLY A 44 4.90 -11.88 0.27
CA GLY A 44 5.71 -11.60 1.46
C GLY A 44 5.55 -10.12 1.84
N ASP A 45 6.62 -9.35 1.72
CA ASP A 45 6.63 -7.90 1.89
C ASP A 45 5.78 -7.20 0.79
N LYS A 46 4.92 -6.28 1.21
CA LYS A 46 3.99 -5.51 0.36
C LYS A 46 4.14 -4.00 0.53
N ASN A 47 5.22 -3.53 1.14
CA ASN A 47 5.43 -2.11 1.41
C ASN A 47 5.46 -1.25 0.13
N GLU A 48 5.81 -1.86 -1.01
CA GLU A 48 5.86 -1.21 -2.32
C GLU A 48 4.51 -1.19 -3.03
N PHE A 49 3.49 -1.89 -2.50
CA PHE A 49 2.22 -2.09 -3.18
C PHE A 49 1.53 -0.79 -3.55
N LEU A 50 1.53 0.20 -2.63
CA LEU A 50 0.91 1.50 -2.87
C LEU A 50 1.64 2.27 -3.96
N GLU A 51 2.97 2.35 -3.87
CA GLU A 51 3.81 3.03 -4.86
C GLU A 51 3.63 2.41 -6.25
N TYR A 52 3.62 1.08 -6.36
CA TYR A 52 3.45 0.41 -7.65
C TYR A 52 2.05 0.56 -8.20
N LYS A 53 1.03 0.58 -7.34
CA LYS A 53 -0.34 0.89 -7.74
C LYS A 53 -0.42 2.28 -8.37
N GLU A 54 0.25 3.27 -7.78
CA GLU A 54 0.27 4.64 -8.32
C GLU A 54 1.04 4.73 -9.64
N LEU A 55 2.20 4.07 -9.76
CA LEU A 55 2.95 3.99 -11.01
C LEU A 55 2.10 3.42 -12.16
N ILE A 56 1.38 2.32 -11.89
CA ILE A 56 0.49 1.67 -12.87
C ILE A 56 -0.71 2.56 -13.20
N ALA A 57 -1.39 3.11 -12.19
CA ALA A 57 -2.59 3.93 -12.38
C ALA A 57 -2.30 5.23 -13.16
N ASN A 58 -1.16 5.87 -12.87
CA ASN A 58 -0.78 7.14 -13.48
C ASN A 58 0.02 6.97 -14.78
N LYS A 59 0.35 5.73 -15.19
CA LYS A 59 1.20 5.44 -16.36
C LYS A 59 2.52 6.20 -16.33
N THR A 60 3.12 6.29 -15.14
CA THR A 60 4.33 7.05 -14.88
C THR A 60 5.54 6.41 -15.56
N GLU A 61 6.31 7.21 -16.28
CA GLU A 61 7.62 6.78 -16.81
C GLU A 61 8.58 6.48 -15.66
N LEU A 62 9.24 5.32 -15.74
CA LEU A 62 10.08 4.82 -14.68
C LEU A 62 11.41 5.56 -14.64
N SER A 63 12.07 5.77 -15.78
CA SER A 63 13.38 6.42 -15.85
C SER A 63 14.33 5.87 -14.76
N ASP A 64 14.94 6.72 -13.93
CA ASP A 64 15.83 6.32 -12.84
C ASP A 64 15.14 5.49 -11.74
N LYS A 65 13.80 5.57 -11.60
CA LYS A 65 13.03 4.75 -10.65
C LYS A 65 13.01 3.27 -11.04
N ARG A 66 13.36 2.94 -12.29
CA ARG A 66 13.46 1.54 -12.75
C ARG A 66 14.38 0.72 -11.86
N LEU A 67 15.54 1.26 -11.46
CA LEU A 67 16.47 0.55 -10.57
C LEU A 67 15.92 0.36 -9.15
N GLN A 68 15.00 1.23 -8.73
CA GLN A 68 14.34 1.13 -7.41
C GLN A 68 13.35 -0.04 -7.38
N LEU A 69 12.86 -0.50 -8.54
CA LEU A 69 12.04 -1.72 -8.61
C LEU A 69 12.77 -2.95 -8.08
N LEU A 70 14.11 -2.97 -8.12
CA LEU A 70 14.97 -4.03 -7.60
C LEU A 70 15.38 -3.82 -6.13
N ARG A 71 15.27 -2.59 -5.61
CA ARG A 71 15.77 -2.21 -4.28
C ARG A 71 14.62 -1.73 -3.40
N SER A 72 14.09 -2.63 -2.58
CA SER A 72 13.13 -2.29 -1.52
C SER A 72 13.87 -1.56 -0.39
N GLY A 73 13.99 -0.23 -0.49
CA GLY A 73 14.76 0.60 0.46
C GLY A 73 13.94 1.33 1.53
N LYS A 74 12.60 1.40 1.38
CA LYS A 74 11.76 2.09 2.37
C LYS A 74 11.47 1.16 3.53
N LYS A 75 11.87 1.59 4.73
CA LYS A 75 11.49 0.95 5.98
C LYS A 75 9.97 1.07 6.13
N ALA A 76 9.27 -0.06 6.21
CA ALA A 76 7.85 -0.09 6.55
C ALA A 76 7.61 0.63 7.87
N GLU A 77 6.51 1.38 7.98
CA GLU A 77 5.95 1.62 9.30
C GLU A 77 5.48 0.28 9.88
N PRO A 78 5.79 -0.01 11.16
CA PRO A 78 5.32 -1.24 11.79
C PRO A 78 3.79 -1.22 11.92
N VAL A 79 3.18 -2.39 11.73
CA VAL A 79 1.76 -2.61 12.06
C VAL A 79 1.60 -2.53 13.57
N LEU A 80 0.82 -1.56 14.05
CA LEU A 80 0.51 -1.38 15.47
C LEU A 80 -0.95 -1.78 15.74
N GLY A 81 -1.16 -2.60 16.77
CA GLY A 81 -2.48 -3.15 17.09
C GLY A 81 -2.97 -4.20 16.09
N LYS A 82 -4.29 -4.33 15.97
CA LYS A 82 -4.91 -5.32 15.07
C LYS A 82 -4.71 -4.87 13.62
N LEU A 83 -4.31 -5.78 12.72
CA LEU A 83 -4.23 -5.49 11.29
C LEU A 83 -5.63 -5.13 10.74
N VAL A 84 -5.75 -3.92 10.16
CA VAL A 84 -6.99 -3.39 9.57
C VAL A 84 -6.88 -3.37 8.04
N CYS A 85 -5.75 -2.93 7.48
CA CYS A 85 -5.54 -2.86 6.04
C CYS A 85 -4.43 -3.81 5.58
N SER A 86 -4.80 -4.98 5.08
CA SER A 86 -3.84 -5.98 4.58
C SER A 86 -3.13 -5.59 3.28
N CYS A 87 -3.65 -4.62 2.53
CA CYS A 87 -2.99 -4.12 1.32
C CYS A 87 -1.76 -3.28 1.65
N ASN A 88 -1.87 -2.43 2.67
CA ASN A 88 -0.89 -1.40 2.99
C ASN A 88 -0.28 -1.59 4.39
N ASN A 89 -0.48 -2.75 5.02
CA ASN A 89 0.03 -3.09 6.34
C ASN A 89 -0.28 -2.02 7.42
N VAL A 90 -1.55 -1.64 7.54
CA VAL A 90 -1.99 -0.65 8.54
C VAL A 90 -2.76 -1.33 9.66
N GLY A 91 -2.36 -1.11 10.90
CA GLY A 91 -3.05 -1.59 12.10
C GLY A 91 -3.97 -0.53 12.73
N SER A 92 -4.79 -0.95 13.69
CA SER A 92 -5.75 -0.09 14.39
C SER A 92 -5.07 1.10 15.07
N GLU A 93 -3.96 0.86 15.78
CA GLU A 93 -3.26 1.93 16.50
C GLU A 93 -2.54 2.89 15.55
N ASN A 94 -2.11 2.42 14.37
CA ASN A 94 -1.61 3.33 13.33
C ASN A 94 -2.69 4.35 12.94
N ILE A 95 -3.95 3.90 12.81
CA ILE A 95 -5.09 4.75 12.47
C ILE A 95 -5.41 5.69 13.64
N CYS A 96 -5.55 5.16 14.86
CA CYS A 96 -5.83 5.95 16.07
C CYS A 96 -4.80 7.08 16.28
N HIS A 97 -3.50 6.78 16.12
CA HIS A 97 -2.45 7.81 16.22
C HIS A 97 -2.60 8.94 15.20
N LYS A 98 -3.01 8.63 13.95
CA LYS A 98 -3.23 9.69 12.95
C LYS A 98 -4.51 10.48 13.22
N ILE A 99 -5.56 9.84 13.74
CA ILE A 99 -6.77 10.56 14.19
C ILE A 99 -6.41 11.51 15.33
N ALA A 100 -5.66 11.03 16.33
CA ALA A 100 -5.14 11.86 17.43
C ALA A 100 -4.28 13.04 16.94
N SER A 101 -3.59 12.86 15.81
CA SER A 101 -2.78 13.90 15.15
C SER A 101 -3.57 14.85 14.25
N GLY A 102 -4.91 14.70 14.17
CA GLY A 102 -5.80 15.63 13.47
C GLY A 102 -6.45 15.10 12.18
N CYS A 103 -6.33 13.81 11.84
CA CYS A 103 -7.10 13.25 10.73
C CYS A 103 -8.57 13.08 11.11
N THR A 104 -9.47 13.82 10.45
CA THR A 104 -10.91 13.86 10.79
C THR A 104 -11.82 13.14 9.80
N ASP A 105 -11.29 12.59 8.71
CA ASP A 105 -12.07 11.87 7.71
C ASP A 105 -11.28 10.72 7.06
N LEU A 106 -12.00 9.84 6.34
CA LEU A 106 -11.39 8.69 5.66
C LEU A 106 -10.34 9.08 4.61
N LYS A 107 -10.47 10.23 3.96
CA LYS A 107 -9.54 10.70 2.95
C LYS A 107 -8.23 11.12 3.61
N ALA A 108 -8.30 11.87 4.70
CA ALA A 108 -7.15 12.27 5.51
C ALA A 108 -6.44 11.05 6.11
N ILE A 109 -7.19 10.10 6.68
CA ILE A 109 -6.62 8.85 7.19
C ILE A 109 -5.94 8.06 6.07
N GLY A 110 -6.59 7.93 4.91
CA GLY A 110 -6.04 7.23 3.76
C GLY A 110 -4.77 7.88 3.22
N ALA A 111 -4.70 9.22 3.20
CA ALA A 111 -3.49 9.95 2.82
C ALA A 111 -2.36 9.78 3.84
N ALA A 112 -2.68 9.77 5.14
CA ALA A 112 -1.69 9.70 6.21
C ALA A 112 -1.17 8.28 6.50
N THR A 113 -1.95 7.25 6.21
CA THR A 113 -1.63 5.83 6.55
C THR A 113 -1.60 4.90 5.36
N GLY A 114 -2.21 5.27 4.23
CA GLY A 114 -2.53 4.34 3.14
C GLY A 114 -3.75 3.46 3.40
N ALA A 115 -4.40 3.48 4.56
CA ALA A 115 -5.58 2.63 4.78
C ALA A 115 -6.71 2.97 3.79
N GLY A 116 -7.29 1.95 3.16
CA GLY A 116 -8.40 2.12 2.20
C GLY A 116 -7.98 2.61 0.81
N THR A 117 -6.70 2.83 0.54
CA THR A 117 -6.19 3.24 -0.79
C THR A 117 -5.87 2.06 -1.70
N GLY A 118 -5.73 0.84 -1.16
CA GLY A 118 -5.49 -0.40 -1.90
C GLY A 118 -6.74 -0.98 -2.59
N CYS A 119 -7.26 -2.11 -2.10
CA CYS A 119 -8.51 -2.71 -2.61
C CYS A 119 -9.78 -2.04 -2.04
N GLY A 120 -9.65 -1.26 -0.98
CA GLY A 120 -10.78 -0.56 -0.33
C GLY A 120 -11.61 -1.41 0.64
N SER A 121 -11.34 -2.72 0.80
CA SER A 121 -12.15 -3.59 1.66
C SER A 121 -12.15 -3.21 3.14
N CYS A 122 -11.10 -2.53 3.61
CA CYS A 122 -11.00 -2.08 5.00
C CYS A 122 -11.72 -0.74 5.26
N ARG A 123 -12.25 -0.04 4.24
CA ARG A 123 -12.86 1.30 4.42
C ARG A 123 -14.01 1.32 5.45
N PRO A 124 -14.92 0.33 5.52
CA PRO A 124 -15.94 0.30 6.56
C PRO A 124 -15.36 0.22 7.97
N GLU A 125 -14.32 -0.59 8.17
CA GLU A 125 -13.66 -0.75 9.47
C GLU A 125 -12.88 0.52 9.87
N VAL A 126 -12.19 1.16 8.91
CA VAL A 126 -11.52 2.45 9.16
C VAL A 126 -12.53 3.52 9.59
N LYS A 127 -13.74 3.51 8.98
CA LYS A 127 -14.81 4.44 9.34
C LYS A 127 -15.29 4.20 10.78
N ARG A 128 -15.53 2.94 11.14
CA ARG A 128 -15.92 2.54 12.50
C ARG A 128 -14.90 3.01 13.55
N ILE A 129 -13.61 2.80 13.30
CA ILE A 129 -12.53 3.25 14.19
C ILE A 129 -12.55 4.77 14.37
N LEU A 130 -12.77 5.53 13.29
CA LEU A 130 -12.87 6.98 13.37
C LEU A 130 -14.06 7.43 14.22
N GLU A 131 -15.24 6.83 14.01
CA GLU A 131 -16.46 7.15 14.77
C GLU A 131 -16.27 6.84 16.27
N GLU A 132 -15.75 5.66 16.61
CA GLU A 132 -15.50 5.25 17.99
C GLU A 132 -14.47 6.15 18.70
N TYR A 133 -13.42 6.55 17.99
CA TYR A 133 -12.40 7.44 18.55
C TYR A 133 -12.96 8.82 18.87
N LEU A 134 -13.79 9.38 17.96
CA LEU A 134 -14.43 10.68 18.16
C LEU A 134 -15.44 10.65 19.32
N GLU A 135 -16.24 9.58 19.43
CA GLU A 135 -17.17 9.38 20.54
C GLU A 135 -16.45 9.29 21.90
N THR A 136 -15.35 8.54 21.97
CA THR A 136 -14.55 8.40 23.20
C THR A 136 -13.95 9.74 23.63
N ASN A 137 -13.39 10.51 22.69
CA ASN A 137 -12.77 11.81 22.98
C ASN A 137 -13.81 12.88 23.39
N LEU A 138 -15.05 12.74 22.93
CA LEU A 138 -16.18 13.57 23.39
C LEU A 138 -16.52 13.27 24.86
N LEU A 139 -16.56 11.99 25.25
CA LEU A 139 -16.83 11.59 26.63
C LEU A 139 -15.75 12.06 27.62
N GLU A 140 -14.47 11.99 27.24
CA GLU A 140 -13.35 12.47 28.07
C GLU A 140 -13.33 13.98 28.29
N LYS A 141 -13.93 14.78 27.40
CA LYS A 141 -14.00 16.25 27.54
C LYS A 141 -15.17 16.75 28.38
N VAL A 142 -16.13 15.87 28.65
CA VAL A 142 -17.35 16.18 29.42
C VAL A 142 -17.19 15.78 30.90
N LEU A 143 -16.18 14.96 31.21
CA LEU A 143 -15.75 14.60 32.57
C LEU A 143 -14.63 15.51 33.07
#